data_AF-A0AAX2KUX3-F1
#
_entry.id   AF-A0AAX2KUX3-F1
#
_cell.length_a   1.000
_cell.length_b   1.000
_cell.length_c   1.000
_cell.angle_alpha   90.00
_cell.angle_beta   90.00
_cell.angle_gamma   90.00
#
_symmetry.space_group_name_H-M   'P 1'
#
loop_
_entity.id
_entity.type
_entity.pdbx_description
1 polymer ?
#
loop_
_entity_poly.entity_id
_entity_poly.type
_entity_poly.pdbx_seq_one_letter_code
_entity_poly.pdbx_strand_id
1 'polypeptide(L)'
;MATYYEAINWNAIEDVIDKSTWEKLTEQFWLDTRIPLSNDLDDWRTLSDLEKTTVGYVFGGLTLLDTVQSESGMDQLRNDVRTPHEEAVLNNIQFMESVHAKSYSSIFSTLNKKRD
;
A
#
# COMPACT_ATOMS: atom_id res chain seq x y z
N MET A 1 -12.68 -17.46 22.76
CA MET A 1 -13.57 -16.58 21.98
C MET A 1 -14.07 -15.49 22.90
N ALA A 2 -13.98 -14.22 22.48
CA ALA A 2 -14.59 -13.12 23.22
C ALA A 2 -16.11 -13.32 23.29
N THR A 3 -16.68 -13.16 24.49
CA THR A 3 -18.12 -13.36 24.76
C THR A 3 -18.92 -12.06 24.67
N TYR A 4 -18.24 -10.93 24.41
CA TYR A 4 -18.80 -9.58 24.35
C TYR A 4 -17.97 -8.73 23.38
N TYR A 5 -18.61 -7.81 22.66
CA TYR A 5 -17.99 -6.86 21.74
C TYR A 5 -18.33 -5.44 22.17
N GLU A 6 -17.37 -4.54 22.03
CA GLU A 6 -17.55 -3.10 22.26
C GLU A 6 -17.56 -2.35 20.93
N ALA A 7 -18.42 -1.33 20.84
CA ALA A 7 -18.51 -0.50 19.64
C ALA A 7 -17.51 0.66 19.71
N ILE A 8 -16.76 0.87 18.62
CA ILE A 8 -15.86 2.01 18.50
C ILE A 8 -16.63 3.35 18.54
N ASN A 9 -16.10 4.34 19.27
CA ASN A 9 -16.70 5.67 19.39
C ASN A 9 -15.73 6.78 18.95
N TRP A 10 -15.93 7.34 17.76
CA TRP A 10 -15.10 8.44 17.22
C TRP A 10 -15.37 9.81 17.86
N ASN A 11 -16.36 9.92 18.74
CA ASN A 11 -16.58 11.12 19.57
C ASN A 11 -15.89 11.02 20.94
N ALA A 12 -15.31 9.88 21.29
CA ALA A 12 -14.52 9.66 22.51
C ALA A 12 -13.15 9.09 22.11
N ILE A 13 -12.25 9.99 21.71
CA ILE A 13 -10.91 9.64 21.23
C ILE A 13 -9.96 9.45 22.41
N GLU A 14 -9.25 8.33 22.42
CA GLU A 14 -8.26 7.98 23.46
C GLU A 14 -6.88 8.60 23.16
N ASP A 15 -6.46 8.58 21.90
CA ASP A 15 -5.25 9.26 21.41
C ASP A 15 -5.57 10.13 20.18
N VAL A 16 -5.22 11.42 20.27
CA VAL A 16 -5.47 12.40 19.21
C VAL A 16 -4.69 12.09 17.93
N ILE A 17 -3.59 11.34 18.03
CA ILE A 17 -2.78 10.94 16.87
C ILE A 17 -3.56 9.97 15.97
N ASP A 18 -4.34 9.05 16.54
CA ASP A 18 -5.16 8.11 15.76
C ASP A 18 -6.10 8.83 14.81
N LYS A 19 -6.79 9.86 15.33
CA LYS A 19 -7.72 10.66 14.54
C LYS A 19 -6.99 11.42 13.42
N SER A 20 -5.92 12.13 13.75
CA SER A 20 -5.19 12.92 12.75
C SER A 20 -4.55 12.05 11.67
N THR A 21 -4.09 10.84 12.04
CA THR A 21 -3.49 9.87 11.11
C THR A 21 -4.55 9.27 10.20
N TRP A 22 -5.70 8.88 10.76
CA TRP A 22 -6.85 8.42 9.98
C TRP A 22 -7.27 9.45 8.93
N GLU A 23 -7.48 10.71 9.34
CA GLU A 23 -7.85 11.80 8.45
C GLU A 23 -6.79 11.97 7.35
N LYS A 24 -5.51 11.98 7.72
CA LYS A 24 -4.42 12.18 6.76
C LYS A 24 -4.33 11.06 5.71
N LEU A 25 -4.37 9.80 6.15
CA LEU A 25 -4.23 8.65 5.25
C LEU A 25 -5.45 8.52 4.32
N THR A 26 -6.65 8.79 4.84
CA THR A 26 -7.88 8.76 4.02
C THR A 26 -7.93 9.89 2.99
N GLU A 27 -7.45 11.09 3.33
CA GLU A 27 -7.27 12.19 2.38
C GLU A 27 -6.22 11.88 1.30
N GLN A 28 -5.22 11.05 1.62
CA GLN A 28 -4.15 10.63 0.70
C GLN A 28 -4.54 9.43 -0.19
N PHE A 29 -5.79 9.00 -0.16
CA PHE A 29 -6.24 7.86 -0.96
C PHE A 29 -5.99 8.06 -2.47
N TRP A 30 -5.33 7.08 -3.07
CA TRP A 30 -5.03 7.06 -4.50
C TRP A 30 -5.18 5.66 -5.09
N LEU A 31 -5.29 5.61 -6.41
CA LEU A 31 -5.30 4.37 -7.18
C LEU A 31 -4.44 4.54 -8.43
N ASP A 32 -3.72 3.49 -8.78
CA ASP A 32 -2.81 3.44 -9.93
C ASP A 32 -3.52 3.71 -11.27
N THR A 33 -4.82 3.38 -11.36
CA THR A 33 -5.63 3.59 -12.58
C THR A 33 -5.83 5.04 -12.97
N ARG A 34 -5.49 5.99 -12.08
CA ARG A 34 -5.56 7.43 -12.34
C ARG A 34 -4.27 7.99 -12.95
N ILE A 35 -3.19 7.20 -13.00
CA ILE A 35 -1.87 7.64 -13.47
C ILE A 35 -1.68 7.19 -14.92
N PRO A 36 -1.44 8.10 -15.88
CA PRO A 36 -1.28 7.76 -17.29
C PRO A 36 0.14 7.24 -17.60
N LEU A 37 0.45 6.03 -17.12
CA LEU A 37 1.76 5.38 -17.26
C LEU A 37 2.26 5.23 -18.71
N SER A 38 1.34 5.26 -19.69
CA SER A 38 1.69 5.20 -21.12
C SER A 38 2.55 6.37 -21.59
N ASN A 39 2.49 7.51 -20.90
CA ASN A 39 3.27 8.70 -21.25
C ASN A 39 4.78 8.50 -21.04
N ASP A 40 5.17 7.54 -20.19
CA ASP A 40 6.57 7.28 -19.85
C ASP A 40 7.24 6.31 -20.84
N LEU A 41 6.49 5.78 -21.82
CA LEU A 41 7.00 4.76 -22.76
C LEU A 41 8.14 5.25 -23.64
N ASP A 42 8.11 6.52 -24.05
CA ASP A 42 9.14 7.07 -24.93
C ASP A 42 10.45 7.26 -24.18
N ASP A 43 10.41 7.79 -22.96
CA ASP A 43 11.58 7.88 -22.08
C ASP A 43 12.10 6.49 -21.70
N TRP A 44 11.21 5.56 -21.36
CA TRP A 44 11.57 4.18 -21.04
C TRP A 44 12.35 3.49 -22.17
N ARG A 45 11.99 3.75 -23.44
CA ARG A 45 12.69 3.18 -24.60
C ARG A 45 14.13 3.66 -24.70
N THR A 46 14.45 4.86 -24.22
CA THR A 46 15.80 5.44 -24.29
C THR A 46 16.80 4.79 -23.33
N LEU A 47 16.32 4.11 -22.28
CA LEU A 47 17.18 3.45 -21.30
C LEU A 47 17.88 2.23 -21.90
N SER A 48 19.11 1.98 -21.43
CA SER A 48 19.86 0.76 -21.72
C SER A 48 19.19 -0.48 -21.10
N ASP A 49 19.52 -1.66 -21.60
CA ASP A 49 18.98 -2.91 -21.06
C ASP A 49 19.41 -3.16 -19.60
N LEU A 50 20.59 -2.65 -19.21
CA LEU A 50 21.06 -2.71 -17.82
C LEU A 50 20.21 -1.84 -16.90
N GLU A 51 19.89 -0.61 -17.31
CA GLU A 51 19.02 0.29 -16.54
C GLU A 51 17.61 -0.29 -16.42
N LYS A 52 17.04 -0.80 -17.52
CA LYS A 52 15.72 -1.46 -17.50
C LYS A 52 15.69 -2.66 -16.56
N THR A 53 16.75 -3.49 -16.60
CA THR A 53 16.89 -4.65 -15.71
C THR A 53 16.98 -4.22 -14.24
N THR A 54 17.75 -3.16 -13.96
CA THR A 54 17.91 -2.60 -12.62
C THR A 54 16.57 -2.12 -12.07
N VAL A 55 15.81 -1.35 -12.86
CA VAL A 55 14.45 -0.89 -12.50
C VAL A 55 13.52 -2.08 -12.24
N GLY A 56 13.58 -3.11 -13.08
CA GLY A 56 12.81 -4.34 -12.91
C GLY A 56 13.09 -5.04 -11.58
N TYR A 57 14.35 -5.18 -11.18
CA TYR A 57 14.73 -5.78 -9.89
C TYR A 57 14.37 -4.91 -8.69
N VAL A 58 14.52 -3.60 -8.80
CA VAL A 58 14.12 -2.67 -7.74
C VAL A 58 12.62 -2.78 -7.48
N PHE A 59 11.78 -2.62 -8.51
CA PHE A 59 10.34 -2.72 -8.35
C PHE A 59 9.90 -4.13 -7.96
N GLY A 60 10.53 -5.19 -8.50
CA GLY A 60 10.24 -6.56 -8.08
C GLY A 60 10.53 -6.81 -6.59
N GLY A 61 11.65 -6.28 -6.09
CA GLY A 61 12.02 -6.34 -4.68
C GLY A 61 11.06 -5.57 -3.77
N LEU A 62 10.67 -4.35 -4.18
CA LEU A 62 9.69 -3.55 -3.44
C LEU A 62 8.29 -4.20 -3.42
N THR A 63 7.83 -4.75 -4.54
CA THR A 63 6.57 -5.52 -4.60
C THR A 63 6.57 -6.65 -3.59
N LEU A 64 7.68 -7.40 -3.47
CA LEU A 64 7.77 -8.50 -2.51
C LEU A 64 7.62 -8.00 -1.06
N LEU A 65 8.25 -6.88 -0.71
CA LEU A 65 8.17 -6.31 0.64
C LEU A 65 6.77 -5.78 0.95
N ASP A 66 6.11 -5.12 0.00
CA ASP A 66 4.73 -4.62 0.18
C ASP A 66 3.71 -5.76 0.27
N THR A 67 3.93 -6.88 -0.44
CA THR A 67 3.15 -8.11 -0.24
C THR A 67 3.31 -8.65 1.18
N VAL A 68 4.54 -8.71 1.71
CA VAL A 68 4.76 -9.15 3.10
C VAL A 68 4.06 -8.23 4.10
N GLN A 69 4.12 -6.91 3.90
CA GLN A 69 3.46 -5.94 4.78
C GLN A 69 1.93 -6.06 4.76
N SER A 70 1.33 -6.18 3.56
CA SER A 70 -0.12 -6.30 3.41
C SER A 70 -0.67 -7.64 3.91
N GLU A 71 0.03 -8.75 3.66
CA GLU A 71 -0.45 -10.08 4.03
C GLU A 71 -0.19 -10.44 5.49
N SER A 72 0.95 -10.03 6.05
CA SER A 72 1.38 -10.48 7.38
C SER A 72 1.84 -9.35 8.30
N GLY A 73 2.53 -8.33 7.78
CA GLY A 73 3.11 -7.26 8.61
C GLY A 73 2.05 -6.51 9.41
N MET A 74 1.05 -5.96 8.73
CA MET A 74 -0.03 -5.22 9.39
C MET A 74 -0.91 -6.14 10.25
N ASP A 75 -1.08 -7.39 9.85
CA ASP A 75 -1.82 -8.37 10.65
C ASP A 75 -1.15 -8.62 12.01
N GLN A 76 0.19 -8.74 12.03
CA GLN A 76 0.94 -8.87 13.27
C GLN A 76 0.84 -7.61 14.14
N LEU A 77 0.98 -6.41 13.57
CA LEU A 77 0.88 -5.15 14.32
C LEU A 77 -0.49 -4.94 14.96
N ARG A 78 -1.57 -5.37 14.30
CA ARG A 78 -2.93 -5.25 14.85
C ARG A 78 -3.15 -6.03 16.14
N ASN A 79 -2.33 -7.04 16.44
CA ASN A 79 -2.47 -7.81 17.69
C ASN A 79 -2.05 -7.01 18.94
N ASP A 80 -1.28 -5.94 18.76
CA ASP A 80 -0.69 -5.14 19.85
C ASP A 80 -1.25 -3.70 19.90
N VAL A 81 -2.41 -3.45 19.27
CA VAL A 81 -3.06 -2.14 19.28
C VAL A 81 -3.40 -1.67 20.69
N ARG A 82 -3.30 -0.36 20.90
CA ARG A 82 -3.57 0.29 22.19
C ARG A 82 -4.96 0.88 22.26
N THR A 83 -5.53 1.25 21.12
CA THR A 83 -6.87 1.82 20.99
C THR A 83 -7.63 1.12 19.85
N PRO A 84 -8.98 1.10 19.88
CA PRO A 84 -9.76 0.61 18.75
C PRO A 84 -9.62 1.52 17.50
N HIS A 85 -9.27 2.79 17.69
CA HIS A 85 -9.03 3.74 16.59
C HIS A 85 -7.71 3.43 15.86
N GLU A 86 -6.67 3.01 16.58
CA GLU A 86 -5.41 2.53 16.00
C GLU A 86 -5.63 1.28 15.13
N GLU A 87 -6.46 0.34 15.57
CA GLU A 87 -6.83 -0.83 14.74
C GLU A 87 -7.49 -0.40 13.42
N ALA A 88 -8.37 0.61 13.46
CA ALA A 88 -8.98 1.16 12.25
C ALA A 88 -7.93 1.83 11.32
N VAL A 89 -6.97 2.58 11.88
CA VAL A 89 -5.86 3.15 11.12
C VAL A 89 -5.01 2.06 10.46
N LEU A 90 -4.65 1.00 11.19
CA LEU A 90 -3.88 -0.12 10.64
C LEU A 90 -4.65 -0.89 9.56
N ASN A 91 -5.98 -0.98 9.65
CA ASN A 91 -6.80 -1.54 8.57
C ASN A 91 -6.69 -0.72 7.28
N ASN A 92 -6.66 0.61 7.37
CA ASN A 92 -6.43 1.47 6.22
C ASN A 92 -5.02 1.26 5.63
N ILE A 93 -3.99 1.18 6.49
CA ILE A 93 -2.60 0.95 6.06
C ILE A 93 -2.49 -0.41 5.35
N GLN A 94 -3.05 -1.48 5.91
CA GLN A 94 -3.05 -2.81 5.28
C GLN A 94 -3.63 -2.80 3.87
N PHE A 95 -4.74 -2.09 3.68
CA PHE A 95 -5.34 -1.91 2.36
C PHE A 95 -4.41 -1.12 1.43
N MET A 96 -3.81 -0.03 1.90
CA MET A 96 -2.90 0.78 1.09
C MET A 96 -1.63 0.03 0.69
N GLU A 97 -1.09 -0.86 1.53
CA GLU A 97 0.04 -1.72 1.14
C GLU A 97 -0.32 -2.68 0.00
N SER A 98 -1.57 -3.15 -0.04
CA SER A 98 -2.06 -3.93 -1.18
C SER A 98 -2.17 -3.07 -2.45
N VAL A 99 -2.56 -1.80 -2.32
CA VAL A 99 -2.58 -0.84 -3.43
C VAL A 99 -1.15 -0.57 -3.92
N HIS A 100 -0.18 -0.43 -3.01
CA HIS A 100 1.24 -0.24 -3.35
C HIS A 100 1.77 -1.43 -4.15
N ALA A 101 1.62 -2.66 -3.63
CA ALA A 101 2.05 -3.88 -4.32
C ALA A 101 1.41 -4.03 -5.71
N LYS A 102 0.10 -3.75 -5.82
CA LYS A 102 -0.62 -3.77 -7.11
C LYS A 102 -0.08 -2.73 -8.09
N SER A 103 0.28 -1.53 -7.61
CA SER A 103 0.70 -0.43 -8.48
C SER A 103 1.94 -0.77 -9.31
N TYR A 104 2.90 -1.52 -8.77
CA TYR A 104 4.07 -1.99 -9.53
C TYR A 104 3.66 -2.94 -10.68
N SER A 105 2.63 -3.77 -10.47
CA SER A 105 2.11 -4.64 -11.53
C SER A 105 1.51 -3.83 -12.69
N SER A 106 0.89 -2.68 -12.40
CA SER A 106 0.41 -1.75 -13.43
C SER A 106 1.57 -1.12 -14.21
N ILE A 107 2.65 -0.71 -13.52
CA ILE A 107 3.89 -0.24 -14.16
C ILE A 107 4.47 -1.30 -15.09
N PHE A 108 4.63 -2.54 -14.61
CA PHE A 108 5.18 -3.63 -15.42
C PHE A 108 4.29 -3.98 -16.61
N SER A 109 2.97 -3.94 -16.45
CA SER A 109 2.02 -4.23 -17.54
C SER A 109 2.11 -3.21 -18.67
N THR A 110 2.52 -1.97 -18.37
CA THR A 110 2.72 -0.92 -19.37
C THR A 110 4.14 -0.95 -19.97
N LEU A 111 5.18 -1.07 -19.13
CA LEU A 111 6.56 -0.88 -19.56
C LEU A 111 7.25 -2.14 -20.09
N ASN A 112 6.83 -3.33 -19.61
CA ASN A 112 7.42 -4.60 -20.03
C ASN A 112 6.57 -5.23 -21.13
N LYS A 113 7.25 -5.90 -22.08
CA LYS A 113 6.56 -6.86 -22.95
C LYS A 113 6.11 -8.04 -22.08
N LYS A 114 4.90 -8.56 -22.33
CA LYS A 114 4.50 -9.85 -21.72
C LYS A 114 5.56 -10.89 -22.08
N ARG A 115 6.09 -11.58 -21.06
CA ARG A 115 6.83 -12.81 -21.28
C ARG A 115 5.81 -13.86 -21.72
N ASP A 116 6.00 -14.42 -22.90
CA ASP A 116 5.31 -15.63 -23.36
C ASP A 116 5.66 -16.82 -22.44
#